data_AF-A0A9E4ATH7-F1
#
_entry.id   AF-A0A9E4ATH7-F1
#
_cell.length_a   1.000
_cell.length_b   1.000
_cell.length_c   1.000
_cell.angle_alpha   90.00
_cell.angle_beta   90.00
_cell.angle_gamma   90.00
#
_symmetry.space_group_name_H-M   'P 1'
#
loop_
_entity.id
_entity.type
_entity.pdbx_description
1 polymer ?
#
loop_
_entity_poly.entity_id
_entity_poly.type
_entity_poly.pdbx_seq_one_letter_code
_entity_poly.pdbx_strand_id
1 'polypeptide(L)'
;VPLYESSFYIENAEPVPGLITVQYGTSDFNESEGEYEVTQPIKIPGYGSMQIALTSEQPLERIRVNPYLSYNRTPFSIHVPRRRVYDEVARSEMPLVQAASWQYEDGDSVVVDDLDAGFSVDTTEESRSMPWFMQFLTFAFGETTHDQGLASYSGYSVIFEEWSRQQLDQAYGKYRRTLARAFDSSTVANAHFEANLPRSGSWKLEYHLPNPESIGNSFGGGFGPAVNFNIQVGERRGRQRWGDFDIWVTDGDRVVPIEFDGESIDDGWNLLGEFQLENPLVTVSVSTNTSRGSVVADAIRWTPAS
;
A
#
# COMPACT_ATOMS: atom_id res chain seq x y z
N VAL A 1 -43.52 -4.57 -2.94
CA VAL A 1 -42.55 -3.75 -2.18
C VAL A 1 -41.53 -3.23 -3.19
N PRO A 2 -41.17 -1.94 -3.20
CA PRO A 2 -40.09 -1.45 -4.07
C PRO A 2 -38.79 -2.18 -3.71
N LEU A 3 -37.99 -2.55 -4.72
CA LEU A 3 -36.66 -3.10 -4.54
C LEU A 3 -35.64 -2.01 -4.84
N TYR A 4 -34.55 -1.99 -4.08
CA TYR A 4 -33.41 -1.12 -4.31
C TYR A 4 -32.33 -1.90 -5.04
N GLU A 5 -31.73 -1.26 -6.03
CA GLU A 5 -30.56 -1.78 -6.73
C GLU A 5 -29.35 -0.89 -6.44
N SER A 6 -28.21 -1.50 -6.15
CA SER A 6 -26.92 -0.82 -6.00
C SER A 6 -25.91 -1.53 -6.87
N SER A 7 -25.22 -0.79 -7.73
CA SER A 7 -24.16 -1.36 -8.56
C SER A 7 -22.83 -0.64 -8.38
N PHE A 8 -21.75 -1.39 -8.54
CA PHE A 8 -20.39 -0.89 -8.48
C PHE A 8 -19.51 -1.71 -9.42
N TYR A 9 -18.33 -1.17 -9.74
CA TYR A 9 -17.36 -1.81 -10.60
C TYR A 9 -16.17 -2.32 -9.76
N ILE A 10 -15.63 -3.46 -10.16
CA ILE A 10 -14.35 -3.99 -9.67
C ILE A 10 -13.49 -4.35 -10.88
N GLU A 11 -12.26 -3.86 -10.88
CA GLU A 11 -11.24 -4.21 -11.84
C GLU A 11 -10.18 -5.12 -11.21
N ASN A 12 -9.68 -6.06 -12.00
CA ASN A 12 -8.48 -6.83 -11.70
C ASN A 12 -7.39 -6.44 -12.70
N ALA A 13 -6.44 -5.63 -12.25
CA ALA A 13 -5.31 -5.16 -13.05
C ALA A 13 -4.22 -6.24 -13.26
N GLU A 14 -4.40 -7.45 -12.74
CA GLU A 14 -3.41 -8.53 -12.80
C GLU A 14 -3.74 -9.53 -13.92
N PRO A 15 -2.73 -10.23 -14.49
CA PRO A 15 -2.96 -11.25 -15.52
C PRO A 15 -3.70 -12.49 -14.99
N VAL A 16 -3.63 -12.74 -13.68
CA VAL A 16 -4.21 -13.92 -13.05
C VAL A 16 -5.62 -13.60 -12.55
N PRO A 17 -6.61 -14.49 -12.75
CA PRO A 17 -7.96 -14.26 -12.24
C PRO A 17 -8.01 -14.16 -10.71
N GLY A 18 -8.79 -13.20 -10.22
CA GLY A 18 -9.11 -13.04 -8.81
C GLY A 18 -10.38 -13.77 -8.38
N LEU A 19 -10.54 -13.98 -7.08
CA LEU A 19 -11.77 -14.49 -6.46
C LEU A 19 -12.16 -13.65 -5.26
N ILE A 20 -13.40 -13.17 -5.23
CA ILE A 20 -13.94 -12.33 -4.15
C ILE A 20 -15.30 -12.85 -3.67
N THR A 21 -15.71 -12.47 -2.46
CA THR A 21 -17.14 -12.42 -2.08
C THR A 21 -17.48 -11.00 -1.68
N VAL A 22 -18.77 -10.67 -1.78
CA VAL A 22 -19.29 -9.35 -1.38
C VAL A 22 -20.28 -9.55 -0.25
N GLN A 23 -20.01 -8.87 0.86
CA GLN A 23 -20.89 -8.77 2.02
C GLN A 23 -21.62 -7.42 1.97
N TYR A 24 -22.94 -7.41 2.13
CA TYR A 24 -23.73 -6.18 2.05
C TYR A 24 -24.92 -6.20 2.99
N GLY A 25 -25.37 -5.02 3.42
CA GLY A 25 -26.48 -4.89 4.37
C GLY A 25 -26.86 -3.45 4.70
N THR A 26 -27.80 -3.31 5.62
CA THR A 26 -28.46 -2.05 5.99
C THR A 26 -28.07 -1.52 7.38
N SER A 27 -27.19 -2.21 8.10
CA SER A 27 -26.70 -1.79 9.42
C SER A 27 -25.17 -1.77 9.50
N ASP A 28 -24.63 -0.99 10.44
CA ASP A 28 -23.20 -0.96 10.75
C ASP A 28 -22.69 -2.35 11.14
N PHE A 29 -21.53 -2.76 10.60
CA PHE A 29 -20.86 -4.01 10.97
C PHE A 29 -20.36 -3.94 12.42
N ASN A 30 -21.23 -4.23 13.39
CA ASN A 30 -20.78 -4.88 14.62
C ASN A 30 -20.90 -6.39 14.38
N GLU A 31 -19.79 -7.10 14.51
CA GLU A 31 -19.57 -8.50 14.10
C GLU A 31 -20.53 -9.53 14.73
N SER A 32 -21.44 -9.11 15.59
CA SER A 32 -22.32 -9.97 16.37
C SER A 32 -23.83 -9.79 16.15
N GLU A 33 -24.32 -8.74 15.46
CA GLU A 33 -25.79 -8.46 15.44
C GLU A 33 -26.38 -7.91 14.13
N GLY A 34 -25.58 -7.63 13.08
CA GLY A 34 -26.12 -7.13 11.81
C GLY A 34 -26.68 -8.24 10.91
N GLU A 35 -27.85 -8.03 10.29
CA GLU A 35 -28.31 -8.84 9.16
C GLU A 35 -27.54 -8.43 7.91
N TYR A 36 -26.71 -9.34 7.39
CA TYR A 36 -25.98 -9.14 6.15
C TYR A 36 -26.19 -10.32 5.20
N GLU A 37 -26.14 -10.01 3.92
CA GLU A 37 -26.12 -11.00 2.85
C GLU A 37 -24.70 -11.15 2.33
N VAL A 38 -24.40 -12.34 1.79
CA VAL A 38 -23.11 -12.67 1.20
C VAL A 38 -23.35 -13.29 -0.16
N THR A 39 -22.68 -12.77 -1.18
CA THR A 39 -22.73 -13.36 -2.52
C THR A 39 -22.05 -14.74 -2.54
N GLN A 40 -22.40 -15.57 -3.52
CA GLN A 40 -21.51 -16.65 -3.94
C GLN A 40 -20.15 -16.07 -4.39
N PRO A 41 -19.06 -16.86 -4.36
CA PRO A 41 -17.77 -16.41 -4.87
C PRO A 41 -17.85 -15.91 -6.32
N ILE A 42 -17.33 -14.71 -6.55
CA ILE A 42 -17.30 -14.04 -7.85
C ILE A 42 -15.88 -14.10 -8.38
N LYS A 43 -15.71 -14.68 -9.57
CA LYS A 43 -14.44 -14.69 -10.29
C LYS A 43 -14.29 -13.39 -11.07
N ILE A 44 -13.16 -12.71 -10.89
CA ILE A 44 -12.79 -11.53 -11.67
C ILE A 44 -11.70 -11.96 -12.67
N PRO A 45 -11.94 -11.91 -13.99
CA PRO A 45 -10.92 -12.27 -14.99
C PRO A 45 -9.65 -11.45 -14.83
N GLY A 46 -8.50 -11.97 -15.28
CA GLY A 46 -7.27 -11.18 -15.37
C GLY A 46 -7.43 -10.07 -16.40
N TYR A 47 -6.89 -8.87 -16.10
CA TYR A 47 -7.09 -7.64 -16.87
C TYR A 47 -8.56 -7.33 -17.18
N GLY A 48 -9.47 -7.81 -16.32
CA GLY A 48 -10.90 -7.75 -16.52
C GLY A 48 -11.56 -6.82 -15.52
N SER A 49 -12.68 -6.25 -15.94
CA SER A 49 -13.55 -5.46 -15.08
C SER A 49 -14.96 -6.04 -15.08
N MET A 50 -15.58 -6.01 -13.92
CA MET A 50 -16.93 -6.55 -13.70
C MET A 50 -17.78 -5.49 -13.02
N GLN A 51 -19.02 -5.33 -13.50
CA GLN A 51 -20.06 -4.66 -12.75
C GLN A 51 -20.78 -5.69 -11.88
N ILE A 52 -20.96 -5.36 -10.60
CA ILE A 52 -21.69 -6.18 -9.63
C ILE A 52 -22.94 -5.40 -9.24
N ALA A 53 -24.11 -6.01 -9.40
CA ALA A 53 -25.41 -5.43 -9.10
C ALA A 53 -26.07 -6.19 -7.94
N LEU A 54 -26.30 -5.49 -6.83
CA LEU A 54 -26.90 -6.02 -5.61
C LEU A 54 -28.34 -5.51 -5.49
N THR A 55 -29.26 -6.40 -5.13
CA THR A 55 -30.67 -6.06 -4.92
C THR A 55 -31.06 -6.28 -3.47
N SER A 56 -31.80 -5.34 -2.88
CA SER A 56 -32.24 -5.42 -1.49
C SER A 56 -33.61 -4.77 -1.28
N GLU A 57 -34.31 -5.16 -0.21
CA GLU A 57 -35.60 -4.55 0.16
C GLU A 57 -35.47 -3.16 0.77
N GLN A 58 -34.26 -2.82 1.23
CA GLN A 58 -33.91 -1.54 1.82
C GLN A 58 -32.61 -1.01 1.20
N PRO A 59 -32.41 0.31 1.17
CA PRO A 59 -31.19 0.90 0.62
C PRO A 59 -29.95 0.41 1.37
N LEU A 60 -28.96 -0.16 0.65
CA LEU A 60 -27.72 -0.66 1.27
C LEU A 60 -26.97 0.47 1.95
N GLU A 61 -26.50 0.29 3.18
CA GLU A 61 -25.67 1.28 3.88
C GLU A 61 -24.19 0.93 3.81
N ARG A 62 -23.88 -0.35 3.55
CA ARG A 62 -22.51 -0.84 3.55
C ARG A 62 -22.30 -1.98 2.57
N ILE A 63 -21.15 -1.96 1.91
CA ILE A 63 -20.68 -3.01 1.01
C ILE A 63 -19.22 -3.30 1.38
N ARG A 64 -18.89 -4.56 1.63
CA ARG A 64 -17.53 -5.03 1.93
C ARG A 64 -17.13 -6.11 0.94
N VAL A 65 -15.94 -5.96 0.38
CA VAL A 65 -15.33 -6.92 -0.54
C VAL A 65 -14.33 -7.75 0.23
N ASN A 66 -14.43 -9.08 0.12
CA ASN A 66 -13.51 -10.03 0.74
C ASN A 66 -12.76 -10.79 -0.36
N PRO A 67 -11.50 -10.44 -0.63
CA PRO A 67 -10.68 -11.19 -1.58
C PRO A 67 -10.17 -12.51 -0.98
N TYR A 68 -10.08 -13.56 -1.79
CA TYR A 68 -9.53 -14.87 -1.40
C TYR A 68 -8.28 -15.24 -2.20
N LEU A 69 -8.31 -14.99 -3.50
CA LEU A 69 -7.19 -15.21 -4.42
C LEU A 69 -6.89 -13.87 -5.08
N SER A 70 -6.10 -13.04 -4.41
CA SER A 70 -5.75 -11.70 -4.88
C SER A 70 -4.45 -11.24 -4.19
N TYR A 71 -3.72 -10.33 -4.82
CA TYR A 71 -2.64 -9.60 -4.17
C TYR A 71 -3.18 -8.69 -3.06
N ASN A 72 -4.40 -8.16 -3.23
CA ASN A 72 -5.11 -7.51 -2.14
C ASN A 72 -5.72 -8.58 -1.24
N ARG A 73 -5.10 -8.83 -0.09
CA ARG A 73 -5.49 -9.90 0.84
C ARG A 73 -6.38 -9.43 1.98
N THR A 74 -6.70 -8.14 2.03
CA THR A 74 -7.42 -7.54 3.16
C THR A 74 -8.83 -7.17 2.71
N PRO A 75 -9.87 -7.52 3.48
CA PRO A 75 -11.21 -7.04 3.21
C PRO A 75 -11.29 -5.51 3.23
N PHE A 76 -11.97 -4.91 2.26
CA PHE A 76 -12.14 -3.46 2.17
C PHE A 76 -13.61 -3.08 1.99
N SER A 77 -13.97 -1.85 2.40
CA SER A 77 -15.33 -1.34 2.28
C SER A 77 -15.47 -0.39 1.10
N ILE A 78 -16.56 -0.50 0.36
CA ILE A 78 -16.94 0.48 -0.67
C ILE A 78 -17.78 1.56 0.02
N HIS A 79 -17.42 2.83 -0.22
CA HIS A 79 -18.19 3.95 0.31
C HIS A 79 -19.56 4.01 -0.38
N VAL A 80 -20.63 3.94 0.42
CA VAL A 80 -22.00 4.14 -0.07
C VAL A 80 -22.45 5.56 0.30
N PRO A 81 -22.76 6.43 -0.68
CA PRO A 81 -23.16 7.81 -0.40
C PRO A 81 -24.43 7.87 0.46
N ARG A 82 -24.40 8.67 1.54
CA ARG A 82 -25.56 8.87 2.43
C ARG A 82 -26.70 9.66 1.79
N ARG A 83 -26.38 10.56 0.86
CA ARG A 83 -27.38 11.39 0.15
C ARG A 83 -27.77 10.68 -1.14
N ARG A 84 -28.98 10.12 -1.15
CA ARG A 84 -29.47 9.27 -2.23
C ARG A 84 -30.49 10.04 -3.05
N VAL A 85 -30.27 10.12 -4.36
CA VAL A 85 -31.31 10.41 -5.34
C VAL A 85 -31.75 9.05 -5.87
N TYR A 86 -33.01 8.70 -5.68
CA TYR A 86 -33.56 7.46 -6.21
C TYR A 86 -34.33 7.81 -7.47
N ASP A 87 -33.82 7.36 -8.61
CA ASP A 87 -34.61 7.37 -9.84
C ASP A 87 -35.54 6.16 -9.81
N GLU A 88 -36.85 6.39 -9.86
CA GLU A 88 -37.80 5.30 -10.10
C GLU A 88 -37.67 4.87 -11.56
N VAL A 89 -37.02 3.73 -11.77
CA VAL A 89 -36.83 3.13 -13.10
C VAL A 89 -37.66 1.86 -13.25
N ALA A 90 -38.14 1.60 -14.46
CA ALA A 90 -38.74 0.32 -14.79
C ALA A 90 -37.68 -0.78 -14.61
N ARG A 91 -38.01 -1.80 -13.80
CA ARG A 91 -37.09 -2.88 -13.47
C ARG A 91 -36.62 -3.60 -14.74
N SER A 92 -35.32 -3.50 -15.04
CA SER A 92 -34.62 -4.47 -15.86
C SER A 92 -33.94 -5.44 -14.90
N GLU A 93 -34.08 -6.75 -15.10
CA GLU A 93 -33.28 -7.71 -14.33
C GLU A 93 -31.82 -7.55 -14.74
N MET A 94 -31.02 -6.89 -13.92
CA MET A 94 -29.57 -6.91 -14.09
C MET A 94 -29.03 -8.22 -13.50
N PRO A 95 -28.15 -8.94 -14.22
CA PRO A 95 -27.44 -10.07 -13.62
C PRO A 95 -26.58 -9.57 -12.45
N LEU A 96 -26.46 -10.38 -11.40
CA LEU A 96 -25.61 -10.08 -10.24
C LEU A 96 -24.19 -9.66 -10.65
N VAL A 97 -23.67 -10.26 -11.73
CA VAL A 97 -22.34 -10.00 -12.25
C VAL A 97 -22.39 -9.92 -13.77
N GLN A 98 -21.80 -8.86 -14.34
CA GLN A 98 -21.59 -8.74 -15.78
C GLN A 98 -20.22 -8.15 -16.10
N ALA A 99 -19.66 -8.53 -17.26
CA ALA A 99 -18.44 -7.91 -17.75
C ALA A 99 -18.67 -6.42 -18.00
N ALA A 100 -17.70 -5.60 -17.63
CA ALA A 100 -17.71 -4.16 -17.83
C ALA A 100 -16.46 -3.74 -18.60
N SER A 101 -16.57 -2.64 -19.34
CA SER A 101 -15.43 -1.93 -19.93
C SER A 101 -14.92 -0.80 -19.03
N TRP A 102 -15.45 -0.67 -17.81
CA TRP A 102 -14.99 0.31 -16.85
C TRP A 102 -13.57 -0.02 -16.44
N GLN A 103 -12.67 0.95 -16.49
CA GLN A 103 -11.32 0.83 -15.94
C GLN A 103 -11.15 1.91 -14.88
N TYR A 104 -10.39 1.60 -13.84
CA TYR A 104 -9.97 2.60 -12.88
C TYR A 104 -9.00 3.56 -13.58
N GLU A 105 -9.52 4.70 -14.04
CA GLU A 105 -8.72 5.74 -14.66
C GLU A 105 -8.09 6.62 -13.57
N ASP A 106 -6.77 6.50 -13.37
CA ASP A 106 -5.97 7.57 -12.74
C ASP A 106 -5.39 8.52 -13.80
N GLY A 107 -6.11 8.65 -14.93
CA GLY A 107 -5.66 9.37 -16.13
C GLY A 107 -4.43 8.72 -16.79
N ASP A 108 -3.59 9.56 -17.40
CA ASP A 108 -2.27 9.18 -17.94
C ASP A 108 -1.20 9.01 -16.84
N SER A 109 -1.61 8.94 -15.57
CA SER A 109 -0.66 8.86 -14.45
C SER A 109 -0.11 7.45 -14.28
N VAL A 110 1.15 7.35 -13.89
CA VAL A 110 1.83 6.09 -13.58
C VAL A 110 2.19 6.08 -12.10
N VAL A 111 1.67 5.11 -11.36
CA VAL A 111 1.99 4.90 -9.95
C VAL A 111 2.82 3.62 -9.81
N VAL A 112 3.88 3.69 -9.00
CA VAL A 112 4.70 2.53 -8.63
C VAL A 112 4.80 2.50 -7.11
N ASP A 113 4.38 1.40 -6.48
CA ASP A 113 4.46 1.18 -5.04
C ASP A 113 5.44 0.06 -4.65
N ASP A 114 5.62 -0.14 -3.35
CA ASP A 114 6.57 -1.10 -2.78
C ASP A 114 6.32 -2.57 -3.13
N LEU A 115 5.18 -2.92 -3.74
CA LEU A 115 4.80 -4.28 -4.17
C LEU A 115 4.76 -4.43 -5.69
N ASP A 116 4.95 -3.36 -6.46
CA ASP A 116 4.98 -3.40 -7.91
C ASP A 116 6.29 -4.00 -8.44
N ALA A 117 6.25 -4.59 -9.64
CA ALA A 117 7.43 -5.19 -10.27
C ALA A 117 8.56 -4.18 -10.57
N GLY A 118 8.23 -2.90 -10.66
CA GLY A 118 9.20 -1.81 -10.80
C GLY A 118 9.91 -1.45 -9.50
N PHE A 119 9.49 -1.99 -8.35
CA PHE A 119 10.15 -1.73 -7.08
C PHE A 119 11.25 -2.75 -6.78
N SER A 120 12.40 -2.26 -6.36
CA SER A 120 13.51 -3.10 -5.88
C SER A 120 14.35 -2.38 -4.82
N VAL A 121 15.20 -3.12 -4.12
CA VAL A 121 16.22 -2.57 -3.23
C VAL A 121 17.57 -3.18 -3.56
N ASP A 122 18.64 -2.44 -3.31
CA ASP A 122 20.00 -2.98 -3.40
C ASP A 122 20.15 -4.21 -2.50
N THR A 123 20.50 -5.36 -3.08
CA THR A 123 20.80 -6.58 -2.33
C THR A 123 22.22 -6.52 -1.78
N THR A 124 22.37 -6.41 -0.47
CA THR A 124 23.65 -6.60 0.21
C THR A 124 23.95 -8.11 0.34
N GLU A 125 24.75 -8.66 -0.58
CA GLU A 125 25.21 -10.07 -0.54
C GLU A 125 26.14 -10.41 0.65
N GLU A 126 26.54 -9.43 1.47
CA GLU A 126 27.44 -9.71 2.59
C GLU A 126 26.68 -10.17 3.83
N SER A 127 26.72 -11.48 4.05
CA SER A 127 26.48 -12.16 5.34
C SER A 127 27.25 -11.45 6.46
N ARG A 128 26.63 -10.45 7.10
CA ARG A 128 27.17 -9.82 8.29
C ARG A 128 27.01 -10.75 9.47
N SER A 129 28.12 -11.07 10.13
CA SER A 129 28.14 -11.86 11.36
C SER A 129 27.37 -11.11 12.45
N MET A 130 26.13 -11.53 12.73
CA MET A 130 25.35 -10.99 13.83
C MET A 130 26.08 -11.17 15.17
N PRO A 131 26.11 -10.14 16.04
CA PRO A 131 26.59 -10.30 17.42
C PRO A 131 25.80 -11.40 18.14
N TRP A 132 26.46 -12.19 18.99
CA TRP A 132 25.87 -13.38 19.63
C TRP A 132 24.60 -13.08 20.46
N PHE A 133 24.48 -11.88 21.05
CA PHE A 133 23.28 -11.47 21.79
C PHE A 133 22.09 -11.18 20.85
N MET A 134 22.35 -10.74 19.61
CA MET A 134 21.31 -10.56 18.59
C MET A 134 20.83 -11.91 18.05
N GLN A 135 21.75 -12.87 17.85
CA GLN A 135 21.38 -14.24 17.49
C GLN A 135 20.45 -14.85 18.55
N PHE A 136 20.72 -14.59 19.84
CA PHE A 136 19.86 -15.06 20.94
C PHE A 136 18.45 -14.43 20.89
N LEU A 137 18.32 -13.15 20.51
CA LEU A 137 17.02 -12.50 20.35
C LEU A 137 16.27 -13.07 19.14
N THR A 138 16.91 -13.25 17.98
CA THR A 138 16.28 -13.87 16.81
C THR A 138 15.81 -15.30 17.12
N PHE A 139 16.60 -16.09 17.85
CA PHE A 139 16.17 -17.42 18.33
C PHE A 139 14.98 -17.36 19.28
N ALA A 140 14.89 -16.34 20.15
CA ALA A 140 13.81 -16.19 21.10
C ALA A 140 12.50 -15.64 20.47
N PHE A 141 12.59 -14.91 19.36
CA PHE A 141 11.45 -14.24 18.71
C PHE A 141 11.03 -14.83 17.35
N GLY A 142 11.73 -15.86 16.86
CA GLY A 142 11.37 -16.60 15.65
C GLY A 142 12.11 -16.15 14.39
N GLU A 143 12.03 -16.98 13.33
CA GLU A 143 12.62 -16.67 12.02
C GLU A 143 12.05 -15.39 11.40
N THR A 144 12.92 -14.59 10.78
CA THR A 144 12.51 -13.42 10.01
C THR A 144 11.70 -13.86 8.79
N THR A 145 10.40 -13.62 8.82
CA THR A 145 9.54 -13.82 7.65
C THR A 145 9.93 -12.82 6.56
N HIS A 146 9.97 -13.27 5.31
CA HIS A 146 10.22 -12.40 4.16
C HIS A 146 8.94 -12.20 3.37
N ASP A 147 8.75 -10.98 2.86
CA ASP A 147 7.67 -10.60 1.96
C ASP A 147 8.32 -10.09 0.67
N GLN A 148 8.11 -10.80 -0.44
CA GLN A 148 8.73 -10.52 -1.77
C GLN A 148 10.21 -10.10 -1.70
N GLY A 149 11.03 -10.81 -0.93
CA GLY A 149 12.48 -10.56 -0.83
C GLY A 149 12.90 -9.57 0.26
N LEU A 150 11.98 -8.81 0.86
CA LEU A 150 12.28 -7.95 2.02
C LEU A 150 11.96 -8.66 3.33
N ALA A 151 12.77 -8.43 4.35
CA ALA A 151 12.45 -8.84 5.71
C ALA A 151 11.20 -8.11 6.21
N SER A 152 10.26 -8.82 6.83
CA SER A 152 9.11 -8.20 7.49
C SER A 152 9.57 -7.39 8.70
N TYR A 153 9.14 -6.14 8.76
CA TYR A 153 9.27 -5.30 9.94
C TYR A 153 8.25 -5.76 10.99
N SER A 154 8.72 -6.54 11.96
CA SER A 154 8.03 -6.70 13.24
C SER A 154 8.53 -5.59 14.17
N GLY A 155 7.75 -5.12 15.14
CA GLY A 155 8.24 -4.15 16.14
C GLY A 155 9.51 -4.60 16.91
N TYR A 156 9.91 -5.87 16.74
CA TYR A 156 11.14 -6.50 17.25
C TYR A 156 12.28 -6.55 16.23
N SER A 157 12.07 -6.17 14.97
CA SER A 157 13.06 -6.07 13.88
C SER A 157 14.03 -4.88 14.09
N VAL A 158 14.27 -4.49 15.34
CA VAL A 158 15.01 -3.30 15.82
C VAL A 158 16.51 -3.31 15.44
N ILE A 159 16.93 -4.15 14.50
CA ILE A 159 18.33 -4.55 14.32
C ILE A 159 18.79 -4.47 12.86
N PHE A 160 17.90 -4.35 11.89
CA PHE A 160 18.31 -4.34 10.49
C PHE A 160 18.56 -2.90 10.02
N GLU A 161 19.82 -2.62 9.67
CA GLU A 161 20.31 -1.48 8.89
C GLU A 161 19.90 -1.60 7.40
N GLU A 162 18.91 -2.45 7.10
CA GLU A 162 18.52 -2.85 5.76
C GLU A 162 17.04 -2.50 5.53
N TRP A 163 16.65 -2.41 4.27
CA TRP A 163 15.26 -2.21 3.89
C TRP A 163 14.39 -3.36 4.41
N SER A 164 13.32 -3.01 5.10
CA SER A 164 12.36 -3.95 5.66
C SER A 164 10.93 -3.51 5.35
N ARG A 165 10.05 -4.48 5.05
CA ARG A 165 8.66 -4.17 4.70
C ARG A 165 7.81 -4.02 5.95
N GLN A 166 7.17 -2.88 6.11
CA GLN A 166 6.27 -2.58 7.21
C GLN A 166 4.84 -2.45 6.70
N GLN A 167 3.88 -3.09 7.38
CA GLN A 167 2.46 -2.78 7.20
C GLN A 167 2.11 -1.51 7.98
N LEU A 168 1.50 -0.54 7.30
CA LEU A 168 1.08 0.73 7.89
C LEU A 168 -0.20 1.19 7.21
N ASP A 169 -1.27 1.41 7.97
CA ASP A 169 -2.61 1.69 7.43
C ASP A 169 -2.65 2.91 6.48
N GLN A 170 -1.75 3.86 6.71
CA GLN A 170 -1.65 5.08 5.91
C GLN A 170 -0.71 4.96 4.71
N ALA A 171 0.02 3.86 4.53
CA ALA A 171 0.82 3.66 3.33
C ALA A 171 -0.06 3.67 2.07
N TYR A 172 0.48 3.95 0.89
CA TYR A 172 -0.31 4.01 -0.34
C TYR A 172 -0.90 2.64 -0.68
N GLY A 173 -0.02 1.68 -0.99
CA GLY A 173 -0.34 0.27 -1.19
C GLY A 173 -1.56 -0.04 -2.07
N LYS A 174 -1.37 -0.16 -3.39
CA LYS A 174 -2.40 -0.58 -4.36
C LYS A 174 -3.08 -1.88 -3.94
N TYR A 175 -2.31 -2.82 -3.40
CA TYR A 175 -2.78 -4.13 -2.96
C TYR A 175 -2.82 -4.30 -1.45
N ARG A 176 -1.75 -3.91 -0.77
CA ARG A 176 -1.64 -3.96 0.70
C ARG A 176 -1.00 -2.67 1.14
N ARG A 177 -1.49 -2.14 2.26
CA ARG A 177 -0.98 -0.92 2.89
C ARG A 177 0.38 -1.20 3.52
N THR A 178 1.41 -1.31 2.68
CA THR A 178 2.79 -1.60 3.02
C THR A 178 3.72 -0.53 2.48
N LEU A 179 4.91 -0.46 3.07
CA LEU A 179 6.03 0.34 2.59
C LEU A 179 7.33 -0.37 2.93
N ALA A 180 8.41 -0.04 2.23
CA ALA A 180 9.76 -0.38 2.65
C ALA A 180 10.31 0.72 3.56
N ARG A 181 10.97 0.34 4.66
CA ARG A 181 11.56 1.24 5.64
C ARG A 181 12.97 0.82 5.97
N ALA A 182 13.84 1.81 6.10
CA ALA A 182 15.20 1.64 6.58
C ALA A 182 15.55 2.72 7.61
N PHE A 183 16.54 2.41 8.44
CA PHE A 183 17.20 3.38 9.31
C PHE A 183 18.57 3.73 8.73
N ASP A 184 19.16 4.80 9.24
CA ASP A 184 20.57 5.10 8.99
C ASP A 184 21.43 3.83 9.20
N SER A 185 22.23 3.55 8.19
CA SER A 185 23.03 2.34 8.05
C SER A 185 24.48 2.69 7.76
N SER A 186 25.40 1.90 8.32
CA SER A 186 26.83 2.04 8.04
C SER A 186 27.21 1.77 6.58
N THR A 187 26.32 1.08 5.84
CA THR A 187 26.38 0.88 4.40
C THR A 187 25.12 1.44 3.76
N VAL A 188 25.29 2.49 2.97
CA VAL A 188 24.22 3.07 2.17
C VAL A 188 23.69 2.02 1.20
N ALA A 189 22.37 1.84 1.22
CA ALA A 189 21.61 1.02 0.27
C ALA A 189 20.49 1.86 -0.32
N ASN A 190 20.02 1.51 -1.51
CA ASN A 190 18.97 2.27 -2.18
C ASN A 190 17.72 1.43 -2.42
N ALA A 191 16.57 2.08 -2.36
CA ALA A 191 15.33 1.60 -2.94
C ALA A 191 15.13 2.25 -4.30
N HIS A 192 14.61 1.50 -5.26
CA HIS A 192 14.42 1.95 -6.64
C HIS A 192 12.97 1.72 -7.06
N PHE A 193 12.37 2.74 -7.64
CA PHE A 193 11.09 2.70 -8.33
C PHE A 193 11.33 2.92 -9.82
N GLU A 194 11.24 1.85 -10.61
CA GLU A 194 11.28 1.88 -12.06
C GLU A 194 9.86 2.09 -12.62
N ALA A 195 9.70 3.14 -13.42
CA ALA A 195 8.43 3.47 -14.07
C ALA A 195 8.59 3.48 -15.59
N ASN A 196 7.66 2.82 -16.28
CA ASN A 196 7.56 2.86 -17.74
C ASN A 196 6.44 3.82 -18.15
N LEU A 197 6.82 5.04 -18.50
CA LEU A 197 5.92 6.11 -18.91
C LEU A 197 5.42 5.89 -20.35
N PRO A 198 4.15 6.19 -20.66
CA PRO A 198 3.59 6.02 -22.00
C PRO A 198 4.32 6.83 -23.10
N ARG A 199 5.00 7.91 -22.71
CA ARG A 199 5.73 8.82 -23.61
C ARG A 199 6.80 9.61 -22.86
N SER A 200 7.87 9.95 -23.56
CA SER A 200 8.78 11.04 -23.16
C SER A 200 8.03 12.38 -23.12
N GLY A 201 8.47 13.33 -22.30
CA GLY A 201 7.79 14.62 -22.17
C GLY A 201 7.99 15.28 -20.81
N SER A 202 7.19 16.30 -20.51
CA SER A 202 7.17 16.91 -19.19
C SER A 202 6.24 16.13 -18.25
N TRP A 203 6.75 15.80 -17.07
CA TRP A 203 6.07 14.99 -16.06
C TRP A 203 6.29 15.57 -14.66
N LYS A 204 5.25 15.57 -13.84
CA LYS A 204 5.31 15.89 -12.41
C LYS A 204 5.58 14.60 -11.64
N LEU A 205 6.57 14.63 -10.76
CA LEU A 205 6.85 13.56 -9.82
C LEU A 205 6.27 13.91 -8.46
N GLU A 206 5.46 13.02 -7.92
CA GLU A 206 4.98 13.06 -6.55
C GLU A 206 5.45 11.84 -5.77
N TYR A 207 5.70 12.03 -4.48
CA TYR A 207 6.15 11.01 -3.54
C TYR A 207 5.12 10.84 -2.44
N HIS A 208 4.71 9.60 -2.17
CA HIS A 208 3.79 9.32 -1.08
C HIS A 208 4.57 9.17 0.23
N LEU A 209 4.16 9.92 1.27
CA LEU A 209 4.72 9.80 2.61
C LEU A 209 3.59 9.63 3.64
N PRO A 210 3.51 8.50 4.37
CA PRO A 210 2.49 8.30 5.38
C PRO A 210 2.81 9.07 6.68
N ASN A 211 1.82 9.30 7.56
CA ASN A 211 2.06 10.02 8.80
C ASN A 211 2.97 9.23 9.74
N PRO A 212 4.09 9.81 10.23
CA PRO A 212 5.00 9.13 11.14
C PRO A 212 4.39 8.92 12.53
N GLU A 213 3.40 9.72 12.95
CA GLU A 213 2.65 9.55 14.20
C GLU A 213 1.68 8.36 14.14
N SER A 214 1.29 7.92 12.94
CA SER A 214 0.50 6.70 12.73
C SER A 214 1.32 5.42 12.95
N ILE A 215 2.64 5.56 13.16
CA ILE A 215 3.52 4.52 13.71
C ILE A 215 3.17 4.35 15.20
N GLY A 216 1.97 3.85 15.46
CA GLY A 216 1.49 3.53 16.78
C GLY A 216 2.43 2.55 17.47
N ASN A 217 2.53 2.69 18.80
CA ASN A 217 3.25 1.79 19.70
C ASN A 217 2.63 0.37 19.70
N SER A 218 2.59 -0.31 18.56
CA SER A 218 2.26 -1.73 18.45
C SER A 218 3.44 -2.58 18.92
N PHE A 219 3.91 -2.32 20.14
CA PHE A 219 4.53 -3.29 21.04
C PHE A 219 3.44 -4.10 21.77
N GLY A 220 2.35 -4.41 21.07
CA GLY A 220 1.14 -5.04 21.60
C GLY A 220 0.87 -6.39 20.95
N GLY A 221 1.90 -7.17 20.64
CA GLY A 221 1.74 -8.60 20.41
C GLY A 221 1.51 -9.27 21.76
N GLY A 222 0.26 -9.58 22.09
CA GLY A 222 -0.09 -10.31 23.31
C GLY A 222 0.63 -11.66 23.32
N PHE A 223 1.61 -11.81 24.20
CA PHE A 223 2.04 -13.13 24.64
C PHE A 223 0.87 -13.77 25.39
N GLY A 224 0.71 -15.08 25.23
CA GLY A 224 -0.11 -15.88 26.13
C GLY A 224 0.25 -15.64 27.61
N PRO A 225 -0.53 -16.20 28.54
CA PRO A 225 -0.44 -15.82 29.94
C PRO A 225 0.97 -16.14 30.47
N ALA A 226 1.60 -15.11 31.05
CA ALA A 226 2.83 -15.16 31.84
C ALA A 226 4.18 -14.90 31.15
N VAL A 227 4.38 -13.75 30.51
CA VAL A 227 5.57 -12.90 30.74
C VAL A 227 5.39 -11.49 30.15
N ASN A 228 5.20 -10.49 31.01
CA ASN A 228 5.34 -9.08 30.63
C ASN A 228 6.81 -8.67 30.79
N PHE A 229 7.57 -8.69 29.69
CA PHE A 229 8.87 -8.02 29.67
C PHE A 229 8.69 -6.57 29.27
N ASN A 230 8.71 -5.68 30.27
CA ASN A 230 8.77 -4.24 30.03
C ASN A 230 10.24 -3.87 29.76
N ILE A 231 10.74 -4.18 28.56
CA ILE A 231 12.07 -3.74 28.13
C ILE A 231 11.92 -2.28 27.68
N GLN A 232 12.13 -1.35 28.61
CA GLN A 232 12.40 0.04 28.26
C GLN A 232 13.79 0.09 27.62
N VAL A 233 13.84 -0.12 26.30
CA VAL A 233 14.99 0.31 25.49
C VAL A 233 14.91 1.85 25.48
N GLY A 234 15.88 2.49 26.12
CA GLY A 234 15.87 3.91 26.46
C GLY A 234 15.46 4.86 25.33
N GLU A 235 14.78 5.95 25.72
CA GLU A 235 14.50 7.18 24.97
C GLU A 235 14.77 7.15 23.45
N ARG A 236 13.77 6.74 22.65
CA ARG A 236 13.83 6.79 21.17
C ARG A 236 12.74 7.68 20.55
N ARG A 237 12.50 8.86 21.12
CA ARG A 237 11.63 9.89 20.53
C ARG A 237 12.05 10.32 19.10
N GLY A 238 13.30 10.08 18.71
CA GLY A 238 13.81 10.41 17.36
C GLY A 238 13.54 9.36 16.26
N ARG A 239 13.01 8.17 16.58
CA ARG A 239 12.72 7.11 15.58
C ARG A 239 11.28 7.08 15.07
N GLN A 240 10.44 7.99 15.54
CA GLN A 240 9.05 8.17 15.11
C GLN A 240 8.91 9.39 14.20
N ARG A 241 9.97 9.69 13.44
CA ARG A 241 10.02 10.81 12.50
C ARG A 241 10.72 10.37 11.23
N TRP A 242 10.30 10.97 10.14
CA TRP A 242 10.98 10.82 8.86
C TRP A 242 12.30 11.59 8.86
N GLY A 243 13.28 11.03 8.17
CA GLY A 243 14.59 11.65 8.00
C GLY A 243 14.61 12.74 6.93
N ASP A 244 15.80 13.21 6.63
CA ASP A 244 16.17 13.80 5.34
C ASP A 244 16.36 12.66 4.32
N PHE A 245 15.85 12.82 3.10
CA PHE A 245 15.90 11.76 2.10
C PHE A 245 16.78 12.25 0.95
N ASP A 246 17.82 11.47 0.67
CA ASP A 246 18.58 11.60 -0.56
C ASP A 246 17.80 10.88 -1.68
N ILE A 247 17.10 11.66 -2.51
CA ILE A 247 16.30 11.17 -3.63
C ILE A 247 16.90 11.65 -4.95
N TRP A 248 16.87 10.81 -5.99
CA TRP A 248 17.20 11.23 -7.35
C TRP A 248 16.38 10.53 -8.42
N VAL A 249 16.25 11.19 -9.57
CA VAL A 249 15.66 10.65 -10.80
C VAL A 249 16.78 10.32 -11.77
N THR A 250 16.76 9.10 -12.29
CA THR A 250 17.62 8.66 -13.40
C THR A 250 16.79 8.54 -14.68
N ASP A 251 17.25 9.22 -15.73
CA ASP A 251 16.67 9.25 -17.07
C ASP A 251 17.79 9.01 -18.10
N GLY A 252 17.95 7.74 -18.51
CA GLY A 252 19.13 7.31 -19.26
C GLY A 252 20.42 7.53 -18.46
N ASP A 253 21.37 8.29 -19.02
CA ASP A 253 22.64 8.64 -18.35
C ASP A 253 22.51 9.86 -17.43
N ARG A 254 21.36 10.55 -17.43
CA ARG A 254 21.16 11.76 -16.64
C ARG A 254 20.63 11.40 -15.25
N VAL A 255 21.30 11.90 -14.22
CA VAL A 255 20.88 11.79 -12.82
C VAL A 255 20.55 13.19 -12.28
N VAL A 256 19.35 13.36 -11.74
CA VAL A 256 18.85 14.63 -11.18
C VAL A 256 18.56 14.44 -9.69
N PRO A 257 19.38 15.02 -8.79
CA PRO A 257 19.11 14.96 -7.35
C PRO A 257 17.91 15.83 -6.96
N ILE A 258 17.22 15.44 -5.91
CA ILE A 258 16.06 16.11 -5.33
C ILE A 258 16.31 16.34 -3.84
N GLU A 259 16.19 17.59 -3.41
CA GLU A 259 16.21 17.91 -1.98
C GLU A 259 14.84 17.59 -1.36
N PHE A 260 14.81 16.73 -0.34
CA PHE A 260 13.58 16.31 0.31
C PHE A 260 13.75 16.18 1.83
N ASP A 261 13.05 17.03 2.60
CA ASP A 261 13.02 16.96 4.06
C ASP A 261 11.69 16.35 4.52
N GLY A 262 11.71 15.06 4.87
CA GLY A 262 10.53 14.30 5.23
C GLY A 262 9.82 14.76 6.52
N GLU A 263 10.46 15.61 7.35
CA GLU A 263 9.77 16.22 8.51
C GLU A 263 8.91 17.43 8.13
N SER A 264 9.20 18.08 7.00
CA SER A 264 8.61 19.38 6.63
C SER A 264 7.39 19.28 5.72
N ILE A 265 7.03 18.07 5.31
CA ILE A 265 6.02 17.82 4.28
C ILE A 265 4.73 17.24 4.88
N ASP A 266 3.65 17.32 4.10
CA ASP A 266 2.34 16.82 4.49
C ASP A 266 2.24 15.29 4.30
N ASP A 267 1.30 14.67 5.02
CA ASP A 267 0.96 13.26 4.80
C ASP A 267 0.30 13.07 3.41
N GLY A 268 0.64 11.99 2.73
CA GLY A 268 0.13 11.62 1.43
C GLY A 268 1.05 12.03 0.28
N TRP A 269 0.46 12.48 -0.84
CA TRP A 269 1.19 12.80 -2.06
C TRP A 269 1.85 14.18 -2.00
N ASN A 270 3.17 14.22 -2.16
CA ASN A 270 3.99 15.43 -2.12
C ASN A 270 4.70 15.65 -3.47
N LEU A 271 4.51 16.82 -4.08
CA LEU A 271 5.18 17.18 -5.33
C LEU A 271 6.69 17.36 -5.10
N LEU A 272 7.50 16.52 -5.75
CA LEU A 272 8.96 16.63 -5.75
C LEU A 272 9.47 17.58 -6.83
N GLY A 273 8.74 17.71 -7.93
CA GLY A 273 9.10 18.63 -9.01
C GLY A 273 8.48 18.26 -10.34
N GLU A 274 8.83 19.05 -11.35
CA GLU A 274 8.51 18.80 -12.76
C GLU A 274 9.79 18.50 -13.53
N PHE A 275 9.76 17.45 -14.34
CA PHE A 275 10.91 16.89 -15.02
C PHE A 275 10.59 16.78 -16.51
N GLN A 276 11.47 17.35 -17.33
CA GLN A 276 11.47 17.09 -18.76
C GLN A 276 12.26 15.80 -19.02
N LEU A 277 11.56 14.70 -19.28
CA LEU A 277 12.13 13.36 -19.45
C LEU A 277 12.32 13.01 -20.92
N GLU A 278 13.48 12.46 -21.27
CA GLU A 278 13.83 12.06 -22.63
C GLU A 278 13.51 10.59 -22.90
N ASN A 279 13.51 9.75 -21.87
CA ASN A 279 13.19 8.33 -21.97
C ASN A 279 11.85 8.00 -21.31
N PRO A 280 11.13 7.00 -21.84
CA PRO A 280 9.92 6.49 -21.19
C PRO A 280 10.24 5.66 -19.94
N LEU A 281 11.39 4.98 -19.91
CA LEU A 281 11.83 4.23 -18.72
C LEU A 281 12.65 5.15 -17.82
N VAL A 282 12.19 5.35 -16.60
CA VAL A 282 12.86 6.20 -15.60
C VAL A 282 12.91 5.51 -14.25
N THR A 283 13.92 5.85 -13.45
CA THR A 283 14.09 5.29 -12.10
C THR A 283 14.13 6.41 -11.07
N VAL A 284 13.28 6.34 -10.06
CA VAL A 284 13.40 7.16 -8.85
C VAL A 284 14.10 6.32 -7.80
N SER A 285 15.18 6.83 -7.22
CA SER A 285 15.93 6.12 -6.19
C SER A 285 15.92 6.90 -4.88
N VAL A 286 15.89 6.17 -3.78
CA VAL A 286 15.88 6.70 -2.41
C VAL A 286 16.95 5.99 -1.61
N SER A 287 17.87 6.76 -1.04
CA SER A 287 18.99 6.23 -0.26
C SER A 287 18.65 6.05 1.22
N THR A 288 19.29 5.08 1.87
CA THR A 288 19.26 4.95 3.34
C THR A 288 20.11 6.00 4.07
N ASN A 289 20.90 6.79 3.34
CA ASN A 289 21.66 7.90 3.92
C ASN A 289 20.70 8.97 4.44
N THR A 290 20.66 9.12 5.76
CA THR A 290 19.86 10.15 6.44
C THR A 290 20.61 10.61 7.69
N SER A 291 20.56 11.91 7.97
CA SER A 291 21.17 12.47 9.19
C SER A 291 20.38 12.11 10.46
N ARG A 292 19.11 11.72 10.31
CA ARG A 292 18.18 11.46 11.43
C ARG A 292 17.00 10.54 11.05
N GLY A 293 16.29 10.04 12.06
CA GLY A 293 15.01 9.36 11.84
C GLY A 293 15.13 8.06 11.04
N SER A 294 14.13 7.82 10.19
CA SER A 294 14.12 6.71 9.22
C SER A 294 13.71 7.21 7.85
N VAL A 295 14.19 6.54 6.81
CA VAL A 295 13.73 6.72 5.44
C VAL A 295 12.67 5.66 5.10
N VAL A 296 11.77 6.01 4.19
CA VAL A 296 10.74 5.10 3.70
C VAL A 296 10.64 5.18 2.19
N ALA A 297 10.29 4.06 1.56
CA ALA A 297 9.93 3.94 0.17
C ALA A 297 8.53 3.32 0.11
N ASP A 298 7.53 4.17 -0.12
CA ASP A 298 6.10 3.81 -0.13
C ASP A 298 5.58 3.75 -1.57
N ALA A 299 5.42 4.92 -2.21
CA ALA A 299 5.02 4.97 -3.61
C ALA A 299 5.46 6.27 -4.30
N ILE A 300 5.59 6.21 -5.62
CA ILE A 300 5.77 7.38 -6.50
C ILE A 300 4.61 7.48 -7.48
N ARG A 301 4.29 8.72 -7.90
CA ARG A 301 3.33 8.99 -8.96
C ARG A 301 3.93 9.95 -9.98
N TRP A 302 3.86 9.56 -11.24
CA TRP A 302 4.16 10.41 -12.38
C TRP A 302 2.85 10.85 -13.04
N THR A 303 2.63 12.17 -13.13
CA THR A 303 1.47 12.74 -13.84
C THR A 303 1.97 13.61 -14.99
N PRO A 304 1.38 13.58 -16.21
CA PRO A 304 1.84 14.47 -17.27
C PRO A 304 1.76 15.94 -16.82
N ALA A 305 2.83 16.69 -17.05
CA ALA A 305 2.75 18.13 -16.97
C ALA A 305 2.14 18.65 -18.28
N SER A 306 1.07 19.43 -18.13
CA SER A 306 0.26 20.00 -19.21
C SER A 306 1.08 20.68 -20.32
#